data_AF-A0AA35LRN0-F1
#
_entry.id   AF-A0AA35LRN0-F1
#
_cell.length_a   1.000
_cell.length_b   1.000
_cell.length_c   1.000
_cell.angle_alpha   90.00
_cell.angle_beta   90.00
_cell.angle_gamma   90.00
#
_symmetry.space_group_name_H-M   'P 1'
#
loop_
_entity.id
_entity.type
_entity.pdbx_description
1 polymer ?
#
loop_
_entity_poly.entity_id
_entity_poly.type
_entity_poly.pdbx_seq_one_letter_code
_entity_poly.pdbx_strand_id
1 'polypeptide(L)'
;MLLPTSTIRRPLLGLSSLPPSPYMYPSCCLFPRSTTQQTAWLQSSSKLLAASAERGESTKYTEVPPAMEHDILSKQRLNRPIAPHLGAYKIEQTFLGSSAWMRISGCTLTGAIYVFFASYLVAPVFGGAIKLSLAFPITFHFFNGIKQLFSDARKGFNKKTMTRAEIGV
;
A
#
# COMPACT_ATOMS: atom_id res chain seq x y z
N MET A 1 7.61 14.01 49.07
CA MET A 1 6.88 13.26 48.03
C MET A 1 7.59 13.46 46.70
N LEU A 2 8.41 12.50 46.28
CA LEU A 2 9.06 12.51 44.96
C LEU A 2 8.13 11.74 44.00
N LEU A 3 7.61 12.41 42.96
CA LEU A 3 6.82 11.73 41.93
C LEU A 3 7.75 10.86 41.06
N PRO A 4 7.33 9.65 40.65
CA PRO A 4 8.10 8.84 39.73
C PRO A 4 8.09 9.48 38.34
N THR A 5 9.26 9.86 37.84
CA THR A 5 9.47 10.27 36.44
C THR A 5 9.26 9.06 35.53
N SER A 6 8.28 9.12 34.63
CA SER A 6 8.00 8.07 33.65
C SER A 6 9.11 8.07 32.59
N THR A 7 10.04 7.12 32.68
CA THR A 7 11.14 6.97 31.71
C THR A 7 10.61 6.44 30.37
N ILE A 8 10.37 7.34 29.41
CA ILE A 8 9.99 6.96 28.04
C ILE A 8 11.25 6.68 27.21
N ARG A 9 11.52 5.40 26.94
CA ARG A 9 12.66 4.95 26.12
C ARG A 9 12.30 4.90 24.64
N ARG A 10 12.56 5.96 23.85
CA ARG A 10 12.63 5.85 22.36
C ARG A 10 13.62 6.83 21.71
N PRO A 11 14.31 6.40 20.64
CA PRO A 11 15.16 7.26 19.82
C PRO A 11 14.31 8.14 18.89
N LEU A 12 14.62 9.44 18.84
CA LEU A 12 14.12 10.35 17.82
C LEU A 12 14.88 10.09 16.52
N LEU A 13 14.25 9.39 15.57
CA LEU A 13 14.80 9.20 14.23
C LEU A 13 14.77 10.56 13.50
N GLY A 14 15.92 11.23 13.50
CA GLY A 14 16.19 12.36 12.63
C GLY A 14 16.23 11.93 11.17
N LEU A 15 15.74 12.80 10.29
CA LEU A 15 15.91 12.73 8.84
C LEU A 15 17.40 12.67 8.49
N SER A 16 17.94 11.47 8.23
CA SER A 16 19.18 11.32 7.46
C SER A 16 18.94 10.27 6.38
N SER A 17 18.82 10.78 5.15
CA SER A 17 19.01 10.12 3.86
C SER A 17 19.08 8.57 3.87
N LEU A 18 18.00 7.94 3.41
CA LEU A 18 18.01 6.54 3.00
C LEU A 18 19.08 6.32 1.91
N PRO A 19 20.02 5.38 2.07
CA PRO A 19 20.87 4.97 0.96
C PRO A 19 20.04 4.25 -0.10
N PRO A 20 20.35 4.41 -1.41
CA PRO A 20 19.66 3.69 -2.47
C PRO A 20 19.86 2.17 -2.32
N SER A 21 18.76 1.43 -2.39
CA SER A 21 18.73 -0.03 -2.26
C SER A 21 19.47 -0.72 -3.42
N PRO A 22 20.43 -1.62 -3.16
CA PRO A 22 20.99 -2.48 -4.18
C PRO A 22 20.08 -3.72 -4.34
N TYR A 23 18.95 -3.59 -5.02
CA TYR A 23 18.23 -4.75 -5.52
C TYR A 23 18.95 -5.29 -6.77
N MET A 24 19.99 -6.08 -6.55
CA MET A 24 20.59 -6.95 -7.57
C MET A 24 20.64 -8.36 -6.98
N TYR A 25 19.61 -9.15 -7.23
CA TYR A 25 19.62 -10.58 -6.87
C TYR A 25 20.69 -11.28 -7.71
N PRO A 26 21.71 -11.93 -7.13
CA PRO A 26 22.58 -12.77 -7.93
C PRO A 26 21.85 -14.09 -8.19
N SER A 27 21.55 -14.36 -9.46
CA SER A 27 21.20 -15.68 -9.96
C SER A 27 22.24 -16.70 -9.50
N CYS A 28 21.77 -17.79 -8.90
CA CYS A 28 22.56 -19.00 -8.66
C CYS A 28 23.04 -19.55 -10.01
N CYS A 29 24.27 -19.21 -10.41
CA CYS A 29 25.00 -19.92 -11.44
C CYS A 29 26.30 -20.43 -10.83
N LEU A 30 26.49 -21.75 -10.93
CA LEU A 30 27.66 -22.52 -10.53
C LEU A 30 28.97 -21.80 -10.93
N PHE A 31 29.84 -21.53 -9.96
CA PHE A 31 31.24 -21.20 -10.22
C PHE A 31 32.11 -22.43 -9.95
N PRO A 32 32.97 -22.86 -10.89
CA PRO A 32 33.92 -23.93 -10.65
C PRO A 32 35.02 -23.47 -9.68
N ARG A 33 35.36 -24.36 -8.76
CA ARG A 33 36.33 -24.17 -7.67
C ARG A 33 37.75 -24.08 -8.23
N SER A 34 38.28 -22.86 -8.38
CA SER A 34 39.73 -22.63 -8.52
C SER A 34 40.30 -22.16 -7.17
N THR A 35 41.40 -22.77 -6.77
CA THR A 35 41.98 -22.76 -5.41
C THR A 35 42.73 -21.47 -5.04
N THR A 36 42.65 -20.41 -5.85
CA THR A 36 43.38 -19.15 -5.60
C THR A 36 42.56 -18.05 -4.93
N GLN A 37 41.28 -18.30 -4.60
CA GLN A 37 40.38 -17.27 -4.06
C GLN A 37 40.22 -17.25 -2.52
N GLN A 38 40.98 -18.04 -1.76
CA GLN A 38 40.76 -18.19 -0.31
C GLN A 38 41.32 -17.02 0.54
N THR A 39 42.32 -16.27 0.07
CA THR A 39 42.95 -15.21 0.90
C THR A 39 42.25 -13.86 0.83
N ALA A 40 41.38 -13.62 -0.16
CA ALA A 40 40.63 -12.36 -0.30
C ALA A 40 39.46 -12.22 0.71
N TRP A 41 38.96 -13.34 1.24
CA TRP A 41 37.84 -13.34 2.21
C TRP A 41 38.24 -12.83 3.59
N LEU A 42 39.51 -13.00 3.98
CA LEU A 42 39.97 -12.57 5.31
C LEU A 42 40.19 -11.04 5.42
N GLN A 43 40.57 -10.36 4.32
CA GLN A 43 40.74 -8.89 4.31
C GLN A 43 39.42 -8.12 4.12
N SER A 44 38.41 -8.72 3.47
CA SER A 44 37.07 -8.11 3.37
C SER A 44 36.33 -8.13 4.72
N SER A 45 36.65 -9.13 5.57
CA SER A 45 36.00 -9.33 6.86
C SER A 45 36.33 -8.23 7.89
N SER A 46 37.53 -7.65 7.86
CA SER A 46 37.93 -6.59 8.79
C SER A 46 37.25 -5.25 8.50
N LYS A 47 36.95 -4.96 7.23
CA LYS A 47 36.18 -3.76 6.83
C LYS A 47 34.71 -3.88 7.21
N LEU A 48 34.14 -5.09 7.18
CA LEU A 48 32.78 -5.36 7.65
C LEU A 48 32.67 -5.28 9.18
N LEU A 49 33.72 -5.63 9.92
CA LEU A 49 33.76 -5.49 11.38
C LEU A 49 33.88 -4.01 11.81
N ALA A 50 34.63 -3.18 11.08
CA ALA A 50 34.67 -1.72 11.31
C ALA A 50 33.33 -1.05 10.96
N ALA A 51 32.63 -1.50 9.89
CA ALA A 51 31.29 -1.02 9.55
C ALA A 51 30.21 -1.51 10.54
N SER A 52 30.44 -2.61 11.25
CA SER A 52 29.59 -3.10 12.34
C SER A 52 29.80 -2.32 13.67
N ALA A 53 30.83 -1.47 13.73
CA ALA A 53 31.12 -0.61 14.89
C ALA A 53 30.25 0.66 14.95
N GLU A 54 29.47 0.97 13.90
CA GLU A 54 28.32 1.89 14.03
C GLU A 54 27.12 1.14 14.62
N ARG A 55 27.38 0.50 15.76
CA ARG A 55 26.39 -0.20 16.55
C ARG A 55 25.57 0.85 17.28
N GLY A 56 24.55 1.37 16.59
CA GLY A 56 23.41 2.11 17.14
C GLY A 56 23.80 3.28 18.04
N GLU A 57 23.76 4.50 17.50
CA GLU A 57 23.72 5.70 18.32
C GLU A 57 22.65 5.52 19.40
N SER A 58 23.16 5.30 20.62
CA SER A 58 22.40 4.88 21.77
C SER A 58 21.40 5.98 22.08
N THR A 59 20.12 5.60 21.99
CA THR A 59 18.92 6.34 22.41
C THR A 59 19.22 7.46 23.41
N LYS A 60 19.36 8.69 22.91
CA LYS A 60 19.41 9.88 23.77
C LYS A 60 18.02 10.05 24.39
N TYR A 61 17.88 9.68 25.66
CA TYR A 61 16.64 9.84 26.41
C TYR A 61 16.54 11.30 26.85
N THR A 62 15.43 11.96 26.51
CA THR A 62 15.10 13.26 27.10
C THR A 62 14.10 12.97 28.21
N GLU A 63 14.46 13.27 29.45
CA GLU A 63 13.49 13.22 30.55
C GLU A 63 12.45 14.32 30.32
N VAL A 64 11.19 13.93 30.19
CA VAL A 64 10.10 14.85 29.88
C VAL A 64 9.28 15.08 31.16
N PRO A 65 8.91 16.33 31.49
CA PRO A 65 7.99 16.60 32.59
C PRO A 65 6.62 15.91 32.35
N PRO A 66 5.95 15.40 33.40
CA PRO A 66 4.69 14.65 33.25
C PRO A 66 3.56 15.49 32.62
N ALA A 67 3.64 16.82 32.68
CA ALA A 67 2.68 17.72 32.04
C ALA A 67 2.80 17.77 30.50
N MET A 68 3.97 17.46 29.92
CA MET A 68 4.22 17.55 28.46
C MET A 68 4.30 16.18 27.77
N GLU A 69 4.14 15.09 28.52
CA GLU A 69 4.23 13.72 28.01
C GLU A 69 3.24 13.45 26.86
N HIS A 70 1.96 13.79 27.07
CA HIS A 70 0.90 13.49 26.11
C HIS A 70 1.05 14.21 24.77
N ASP A 71 1.54 15.45 24.78
CA ASP A 71 1.78 16.24 23.57
C ASP A 71 2.95 15.67 22.76
N ILE A 72 4.01 15.23 23.44
CA ILE A 72 5.18 14.63 22.80
C ILE A 72 4.83 13.26 22.21
N LEU A 73 4.08 12.43 22.93
CA LEU A 73 3.61 11.15 22.39
C LEU A 73 2.68 11.35 21.19
N SER A 74 1.84 12.40 21.20
CA SER A 74 0.97 12.73 20.06
C SER A 74 1.78 13.21 18.85
N LYS A 75 2.78 14.08 19.05
CA LYS A 75 3.74 14.49 18.00
C LYS A 75 4.55 13.31 17.45
N GLN A 76 4.93 12.36 18.31
CA GLN A 76 5.59 11.13 17.89
C GLN A 76 4.68 10.20 17.10
N ARG A 77 3.38 10.13 17.42
CA ARG A 77 2.39 9.33 16.67
C ARG A 77 2.18 9.90 15.26
N LEU A 78 2.19 11.23 15.12
CA LEU A 78 2.11 11.93 13.83
C LEU A 78 3.31 11.61 12.92
N ASN A 79 4.52 11.54 13.48
CA ASN A 79 5.74 11.32 12.72
C ASN A 79 6.03 9.85 12.35
N ARG A 80 5.09 8.92 12.61
CA ARG A 80 5.26 7.53 12.15
C ARG A 80 4.92 7.48 10.67
N PRO A 81 5.88 7.18 9.78
CA PRO A 81 5.57 7.08 8.37
C PRO A 81 4.60 5.93 8.14
N ILE A 82 3.61 6.17 7.29
CA ILE A 82 2.71 5.13 6.81
C ILE A 82 3.43 4.42 5.66
N ALA A 83 3.49 3.09 5.70
CA ALA A 83 4.08 2.32 4.61
C ALA A 83 3.35 2.63 3.29
N PRO A 84 4.05 2.69 2.14
CA PRO A 84 3.42 2.96 0.87
C PRO A 84 2.41 1.83 0.57
N HIS A 85 1.14 2.19 0.37
CA HIS A 85 0.07 1.24 0.09
C HIS A 85 -0.17 1.16 -1.43
N LEU A 86 -1.01 2.04 -1.98
CA LEU A 86 -1.42 1.99 -3.40
C LEU A 86 -0.24 2.14 -4.38
N GLY A 87 0.77 2.92 -4.01
CA GLY A 87 1.96 3.14 -4.85
C GLY A 87 2.97 1.99 -4.85
N ALA A 88 2.87 1.02 -3.93
CA ALA A 88 3.80 -0.10 -3.85
C ALA A 88 3.20 -1.43 -4.32
N TYR A 89 1.89 -1.51 -4.53
CA TYR A 89 1.23 -2.71 -5.04
C TYR A 89 1.24 -2.77 -6.57
N LYS A 90 1.17 -3.99 -7.10
CA LYS A 90 1.05 -4.25 -8.54
C LYS A 90 -0.37 -3.94 -9.01
N ILE A 91 -0.51 -3.29 -10.16
CA ILE A 91 -1.82 -2.92 -10.73
C ILE A 91 -2.65 -4.10 -11.22
N GLU A 92 -2.01 -5.23 -11.54
CA GLU A 92 -2.64 -6.50 -11.99
C GLU A 92 -3.50 -7.18 -10.92
N GLN A 93 -3.57 -6.62 -9.71
CA GLN A 93 -4.27 -7.22 -8.57
C GLN A 93 -5.79 -6.96 -8.68
N THR A 94 -6.59 -7.98 -8.33
CA THR A 94 -8.05 -8.01 -8.48
C THR A 94 -8.83 -6.88 -7.76
N PHE A 95 -8.15 -6.06 -6.95
CA PHE A 95 -8.79 -4.92 -6.28
C PHE A 95 -9.01 -3.73 -7.24
N LEU A 96 -8.16 -3.52 -8.25
CA LEU A 96 -8.30 -2.37 -9.16
C LEU A 96 -9.34 -2.57 -10.25
N GLY A 97 -9.42 -3.77 -10.84
CA GLY A 97 -10.41 -4.07 -11.86
C GLY A 97 -11.79 -4.25 -11.21
N SER A 98 -12.16 -5.45 -10.80
CA SER A 98 -13.52 -5.72 -10.31
C SER A 98 -13.93 -4.90 -9.08
N SER A 99 -13.09 -4.73 -8.05
CA SER A 99 -13.55 -4.11 -6.79
C SER A 99 -13.68 -2.58 -6.87
N ALA A 100 -12.62 -1.88 -7.29
CA ALA A 100 -12.64 -0.42 -7.39
C ALA A 100 -13.63 0.06 -8.47
N TRP A 101 -13.67 -0.60 -9.64
CA TRP A 101 -14.63 -0.23 -10.66
C TRP A 101 -16.08 -0.48 -10.27
N MET A 102 -16.40 -1.50 -9.44
CA MET A 102 -17.77 -1.71 -8.95
C MET A 102 -18.31 -0.48 -8.21
N ARG A 103 -17.43 0.19 -7.47
CA ARG A 103 -17.77 1.40 -6.73
C ARG A 103 -17.93 2.59 -7.66
N ILE A 104 -17.01 2.77 -8.62
CA ILE A 104 -17.06 3.85 -9.61
C ILE A 104 -18.32 3.71 -10.47
N SER A 105 -18.57 2.54 -11.05
CA SER A 105 -19.76 2.28 -11.86
C SER A 105 -21.05 2.46 -11.07
N GLY A 106 -21.09 2.01 -9.80
CA GLY A 106 -22.25 2.21 -8.91
C GLY A 106 -22.52 3.67 -8.56
N CYS A 107 -21.47 4.46 -8.29
CA CYS A 107 -21.58 5.90 -8.07
C CYS A 107 -22.03 6.63 -9.33
N THR A 108 -21.48 6.27 -10.51
CA THR A 108 -21.90 6.87 -11.79
C THR A 108 -23.33 6.51 -12.16
N LEU A 109 -23.75 5.26 -11.93
CA LEU A 109 -25.13 4.80 -12.16
C LEU A 109 -26.11 5.58 -11.28
N THR A 110 -25.83 5.64 -9.98
CA THR A 110 -26.67 6.36 -9.02
C THR A 110 -26.71 7.86 -9.32
N GLY A 111 -25.55 8.48 -9.57
CA GLY A 111 -25.46 9.89 -9.93
C GLY A 111 -26.22 10.22 -11.21
N ALA A 112 -26.11 9.38 -12.24
CA ALA A 112 -26.83 9.55 -13.49
C ALA A 112 -28.35 9.43 -13.29
N ILE A 113 -28.82 8.49 -12.47
CA ILE A 113 -30.24 8.34 -12.13
C ILE A 113 -30.76 9.58 -11.40
N TYR A 114 -30.03 10.11 -10.42
CA TYR A 114 -30.42 11.35 -9.72
C TYR A 114 -30.50 12.55 -10.66
N VAL A 115 -29.49 12.72 -11.53
CA VAL A 115 -29.48 13.80 -12.53
C VAL A 115 -30.63 13.66 -13.53
N PHE A 116 -30.97 12.43 -13.94
CA PHE A 116 -32.10 12.15 -14.84
C PHE A 116 -33.45 12.55 -14.21
N PHE A 117 -33.69 12.18 -12.95
CA PHE A 117 -34.92 12.59 -12.28
C PHE A 117 -34.97 14.09 -11.98
N ALA A 118 -33.83 14.72 -11.69
CA ALA A 118 -33.75 16.17 -11.52
C ALA A 118 -33.98 16.92 -12.84
N SER A 119 -33.45 16.41 -13.96
CA SER A 119 -33.63 17.03 -15.28
C SER A 119 -35.07 16.92 -15.80
N TYR A 120 -35.83 15.92 -15.34
CA TYR A 120 -37.27 15.83 -15.61
C TYR A 120 -38.05 17.05 -15.09
N LEU A 121 -37.55 17.76 -14.07
CA LEU A 121 -38.14 19.03 -13.61
C LEU A 121 -37.77 20.23 -14.51
N VAL A 122 -36.78 20.10 -15.40
CA VAL A 122 -36.22 21.17 -16.26
C VAL A 122 -36.32 20.79 -17.74
N ALA A 123 -37.41 20.10 -18.10
CA ALA A 123 -37.49 19.07 -19.14
C ALA A 123 -37.07 19.36 -20.61
N PRO A 124 -37.10 20.56 -21.22
CA PRO A 124 -37.03 20.59 -22.69
C PRO A 124 -35.62 20.70 -23.31
N VAL A 125 -34.54 20.78 -22.53
CA VAL A 125 -33.22 21.21 -23.08
C VAL A 125 -32.22 20.07 -23.31
N PHE A 126 -32.36 18.91 -22.66
CA PHE A 126 -31.31 17.87 -22.70
C PHE A 126 -31.56 16.79 -23.75
N GLY A 127 -31.02 17.01 -24.96
CA GLY A 127 -30.99 16.04 -26.06
C GLY A 127 -29.64 15.34 -26.22
N GLY A 128 -29.65 14.01 -26.10
CA GLY A 128 -29.00 13.12 -27.08
C GLY A 128 -27.47 12.90 -27.06
N ALA A 129 -26.91 12.34 -25.98
CA ALA A 129 -25.66 11.53 -26.03
C ALA A 129 -25.59 10.42 -24.96
N ILE A 130 -26.69 10.19 -24.23
CA ILE A 130 -26.69 9.47 -22.95
C ILE A 130 -26.65 7.94 -23.10
N LYS A 131 -27.00 7.43 -24.28
CA LYS A 131 -27.24 5.99 -24.50
C LYS A 131 -25.98 5.14 -24.25
N LEU A 132 -24.82 5.58 -24.74
CA LEU A 132 -23.56 4.84 -24.57
C LEU A 132 -22.96 5.05 -23.17
N SER A 133 -23.02 6.28 -22.66
CA SER A 133 -22.50 6.63 -21.33
C SER A 133 -23.31 6.00 -20.18
N LEU A 134 -24.60 5.70 -20.39
CA LEU A 134 -25.41 4.93 -19.45
C LEU A 134 -25.19 3.43 -19.61
N ALA A 135 -25.05 2.92 -20.85
CA ALA A 135 -24.92 1.50 -21.09
C ALA A 135 -23.69 0.90 -20.40
N PHE A 136 -22.52 1.55 -20.50
CA PHE A 136 -21.27 1.03 -19.92
C PHE A 136 -21.32 0.82 -18.39
N PRO A 137 -21.65 1.82 -17.55
CA PRO A 137 -21.70 1.63 -16.11
C PRO A 137 -22.80 0.65 -15.67
N ILE A 138 -23.93 0.59 -16.39
CA ILE A 138 -25.00 -0.38 -16.11
C ILE A 138 -24.53 -1.80 -16.36
N THR A 139 -23.99 -2.08 -17.56
CA THR A 139 -23.56 -3.41 -17.96
C THR A 139 -22.42 -3.93 -17.08
N PHE A 140 -21.41 -3.09 -16.83
CA PHE A 140 -20.29 -3.47 -15.97
C PHE A 140 -20.76 -3.75 -14.52
N HIS A 141 -21.59 -2.87 -13.93
CA HIS A 141 -22.10 -3.07 -12.56
C HIS A 141 -22.96 -4.35 -12.44
N PHE A 142 -23.74 -4.66 -13.48
CA PHE A 142 -24.59 -5.86 -13.51
C PHE A 142 -23.77 -7.16 -13.54
N PHE A 143 -22.88 -7.33 -14.52
CA PHE A 143 -22.08 -8.57 -14.66
C PHE A 143 -21.10 -8.76 -13.50
N ASN A 144 -20.46 -7.69 -13.06
CA ASN A 144 -19.58 -7.73 -11.91
C ASN A 144 -20.37 -8.01 -10.60
N GLY A 145 -21.64 -7.61 -10.55
CA GLY A 145 -22.54 -7.84 -9.41
C GLY A 145 -22.90 -9.31 -9.28
N ILE A 146 -23.15 -9.98 -10.41
CA ILE A 146 -23.30 -11.44 -10.46
C ILE A 146 -22.02 -12.13 -9.93
N LYS A 147 -20.84 -11.69 -10.38
CA LYS A 147 -19.56 -12.23 -9.88
C LYS A 147 -19.41 -12.06 -8.36
N GLN A 148 -19.86 -10.93 -7.81
CA GLN A 148 -19.86 -10.71 -6.37
C GLN A 148 -20.80 -11.68 -5.65
N LEU A 149 -22.00 -11.94 -6.17
CA LEU A 149 -22.91 -12.96 -5.61
C LEU A 149 -22.30 -14.36 -5.61
N PHE A 150 -21.54 -14.74 -6.65
CA PHE A 150 -20.79 -16.00 -6.64
C PHE A 150 -19.72 -16.04 -5.55
N SER A 151 -19.07 -14.90 -5.28
CA SER A 151 -18.09 -14.76 -4.20
C SER A 151 -18.75 -14.87 -2.83
N ASP A 152 -19.93 -14.27 -2.65
CA ASP A 152 -20.74 -14.35 -1.43
C ASP A 152 -21.28 -15.77 -1.19
N ALA A 153 -21.63 -16.49 -2.28
CA ALA A 153 -21.97 -17.91 -2.27
C ALA A 153 -20.76 -18.84 -2.03
N ARG A 154 -19.57 -18.28 -1.79
CA ARG A 154 -18.28 -18.96 -1.59
C ARG A 154 -17.87 -19.87 -2.75
N LYS A 155 -18.06 -19.43 -3.99
CA LYS A 155 -17.68 -20.17 -5.20
C LYS A 155 -16.58 -19.41 -5.96
N GLY A 156 -15.57 -20.13 -6.46
CA GLY A 156 -14.61 -19.59 -7.44
C GLY A 156 -13.36 -18.86 -6.89
N PHE A 157 -12.90 -19.15 -5.67
CA PHE A 157 -11.72 -18.52 -5.05
C PHE A 157 -10.35 -19.09 -5.49
N ASN A 158 -10.29 -19.96 -6.49
CA ASN A 158 -9.01 -20.38 -7.05
C ASN A 158 -8.40 -19.22 -7.85
N LYS A 159 -7.07 -19.03 -7.77
CA LYS A 159 -6.37 -17.96 -8.50
C LYS A 159 -6.71 -17.93 -9.99
N LYS A 160 -6.78 -19.11 -10.64
CA LYS A 160 -7.12 -19.23 -12.06
C LYS A 160 -8.56 -18.80 -12.32
N THR A 161 -9.51 -19.21 -11.48
CA THR A 161 -10.92 -18.87 -11.65
C THR A 161 -11.17 -17.38 -11.41
N MET A 162 -10.45 -16.77 -10.47
CA MET A 162 -10.52 -15.32 -10.23
C MET A 162 -10.02 -14.52 -11.44
N THR A 163 -8.87 -14.88 -12.02
CA THR A 163 -8.37 -14.21 -13.23
C THR A 163 -9.30 -14.40 -14.43
N ARG A 164 -9.90 -15.58 -14.59
CA ARG A 164 -10.89 -15.80 -15.67
C ARG A 164 -12.16 -15.00 -15.45
N ALA A 165 -12.64 -14.92 -14.22
CA ALA A 165 -13.82 -14.14 -13.87
C ALA A 165 -13.56 -12.62 -14.00
N GLU A 166 -12.32 -12.18 -13.82
CA GLU A 166 -11.92 -10.79 -14.06
C GLU A 166 -11.96 -10.41 -15.55
N ILE A 167 -11.49 -11.30 -16.42
CA ILE A 167 -11.50 -11.10 -17.89
C ILE A 167 -12.91 -11.24 -18.47
N GLY A 168 -13.78 -12.00 -17.82
CA GLY A 168 -15.13 -12.30 -18.28
C GLY A 168 -16.20 -11.28 -17.87
N VAL A 169 -15.81 -10.14 -17.29
CA VAL A 169 -16.70 -9.07 -16.80
C VAL A 169 -16.46 -7.77 -17.57
#